data_AF-A0A0J7KU86-F1
#
_entry.id   AF-A0A0J7KU86-F1
#
_cell.length_a   1.000
_cell.length_b   1.000
_cell.length_c   1.000
_cell.angle_alpha   90.00
_cell.angle_beta   90.00
_cell.angle_gamma   90.00
#
_symmetry.space_group_name_H-M   'P 1'
#
loop_
_entity.id
_entity.type
_entity.pdbx_description
1 polymer ?
#
loop_
_entity_poly.entity_id
_entity_poly.type
_entity_poly.pdbx_seq_one_letter_code
_entity_poly.pdbx_strand_id
1 'polypeptide(L)' 'MDKTKLVSNDLELPPLRSLDDFLLESARFQLPNLKDLEKWGNRVVNNLLYYQTNYLFMSVIIFLIVGSKAFC' A
#
# COMPACT_ATOMS: atom_id res chain seq x y z
N MET A 1 30.33 27.56 -8.17
CA MET A 1 30.50 26.57 -7.09
C MET A 1 29.13 25.99 -6.81
N ASP A 2 28.70 25.07 -7.68
CA ASP A 2 27.38 24.46 -7.65
C ASP A 2 27.27 23.50 -6.46
N LYS A 3 26.41 23.86 -5.50
CA LYS A 3 25.98 22.93 -4.47
C LYS A 3 24.96 21.99 -5.11
N THR A 4 25.45 20.96 -5.79
CA THR A 4 24.68 19.75 -6.08
C THR A 4 24.29 19.16 -4.73
N LYS A 5 23.13 19.57 -4.22
CA LYS A 5 22.42 18.88 -3.16
C LYS A 5 22.10 17.50 -3.73
N LEU A 6 22.99 16.54 -3.49
CA LEU A 6 22.67 15.14 -3.50
C LEU A 6 21.52 14.99 -2.50
N VAL A 7 20.29 15.13 -3.00
CA VAL A 7 19.12 14.59 -2.34
C VAL A 7 19.32 13.09 -2.46
N SER A 8 20.10 12.55 -1.53
CA SER A 8 19.96 11.18 -1.08
C SER A 8 18.53 11.10 -0.56
N ASN A 9 17.59 10.85 -1.47
CA ASN A 9 16.31 10.30 -1.06
C ASN A 9 16.70 8.92 -0.52
N ASP A 10 16.99 8.84 0.77
CA ASP A 10 17.01 7.60 1.51
C ASP A 10 15.61 7.00 1.34
N LEU A 11 15.45 6.27 0.24
CA LEU A 11 14.19 5.68 -0.18
C LEU A 11 14.06 4.41 0.66
N GLU A 12 13.87 4.62 1.97
CA GLU A 12 13.63 3.57 2.93
C GLU A 12 12.29 2.93 2.56
N LEU A 13 12.38 1.76 1.92
CA LEU A 13 11.20 0.99 1.62
C LEU A 13 10.51 0.66 2.95
N PRO A 14 9.22 0.97 3.10
CA PRO A 14 8.52 0.64 4.32
C PRO A 14 8.58 -0.87 4.55
N PRO A 15 8.83 -1.31 5.79
CA PRO A 15 9.00 -2.73 6.10
C PRO A 15 7.72 -3.48 5.74
N LEU A 16 7.89 -4.66 5.16
CA LEU A 16 6.77 -5.55 4.83
C LEU A 16 6.07 -5.96 6.12
N ARG A 17 4.75 -5.75 6.19
CA ARG A 17 3.93 -6.03 7.38
C ARG A 17 3.39 -7.44 7.34
N SER A 18 3.06 -8.00 8.51
CA SER A 18 2.48 -9.34 8.60
C SER A 18 1.22 -9.47 7.74
N LEU A 19 1.06 -10.60 7.07
CA LEU A 19 -0.13 -10.89 6.27
C LEU A 19 -1.38 -11.11 7.14
N ASP A 20 -1.21 -11.56 8.38
CA ASP A 20 -2.32 -11.72 9.32
C ASP A 20 -2.96 -10.36 9.64
N ASP A 21 -2.14 -9.34 9.88
CA ASP A 21 -2.56 -7.95 10.11
C ASP A 21 -3.11 -7.28 8.84
N PHE A 22 -2.70 -7.73 7.66
CA PHE A 22 -3.12 -7.14 6.39
C PHE A 22 -4.39 -7.75 5.79
N LEU A 23 -4.54 -9.08 5.84
CA LEU A 23 -5.65 -9.83 5.21
C LEU A 23 -6.68 -10.34 6.21
N LEU A 24 -6.23 -10.79 7.40
CA LEU A 24 -7.11 -11.40 8.41
C LEU A 24 -7.66 -10.37 9.40
N GLU A 25 -6.99 -9.22 9.55
CA GLU A 25 -7.54 -8.11 10.33
C GLU A 25 -8.78 -7.52 9.63
N SER A 26 -9.94 -7.97 10.08
CA SER A 26 -11.27 -7.67 9.54
C SER A 26 -11.73 -6.22 9.76
N ALA A 27 -10.84 -5.32 10.20
CA ALA A 27 -11.24 -4.19 11.05
C ALA A 27 -11.44 -2.83 10.36
N ARG A 28 -11.44 -2.70 9.02
CA ARG A 28 -11.50 -1.36 8.38
C ARG A 28 -12.45 -1.15 7.21
N PHE A 29 -13.27 -2.13 6.83
CA PHE A 29 -14.39 -1.87 5.92
C PHE A 29 -15.54 -1.15 6.65
N GLN A 30 -15.25 0.02 7.22
CA GLN A 30 -16.28 0.94 7.67
C GLN A 30 -16.87 1.65 6.46
N LEU A 31 -18.21 1.73 6.42
CA LEU A 31 -18.90 2.57 5.44
C LEU A 31 -18.36 4.02 5.54
N PRO A 32 -18.21 4.70 4.39
CA PRO A 32 -17.75 6.08 4.38
C PRO A 32 -18.70 6.94 5.21
N ASN A 33 -18.13 7.71 6.14
CA ASN A 33 -18.92 8.73 6.81
C ASN A 33 -19.13 9.87 5.83
N LEU A 34 -20.29 9.89 5.18
CA LEU A 34 -20.67 10.89 4.17
C LEU A 34 -20.70 12.33 4.72
N LYS A 35 -20.73 12.50 6.05
CA LYS A 35 -20.63 13.81 6.70
C LYS A 35 -19.20 14.34 6.77
N ASP A 36 -18.21 13.45 6.86
CA ASP A 36 -16.80 13.78 7.08
C ASP A 36 -15.90 13.11 6.04
N LEU A 37 -16.13 13.43 4.75
CA LEU A 37 -15.41 12.82 3.64
C LEU A 37 -13.89 13.04 3.71
N GLU A 38 -13.45 14.21 4.14
CA GLU A 38 -12.02 14.54 4.27
C GLU A 38 -11.33 13.62 5.29
N LYS A 39 -11.94 13.44 6.46
CA LYS A 39 -11.42 12.55 7.50
C LYS A 39 -11.43 11.10 7.07
N TRP A 40 -12.46 10.67 6.34
CA TRP A 40 -12.51 9.34 5.75
C TRP A 40 -11.41 9.15 4.70
N GLY A 41 -11.23 10.12 3.80
CA GLY A 41 -10.16 10.11 2.80
C GLY A 41 -8.78 10.00 3.44
N ASN A 42 -8.50 10.78 4.48
CA ASN A 42 -7.24 10.70 5.23
C ASN A 42 -7.01 9.31 5.85
N ARG A 43 -8.05 8.64 6.34
CA ARG A 43 -7.95 7.25 6.85
C ARG A 43 -7.64 6.25 5.74
N VAL A 44 -8.22 6.44 4.56
CA VAL A 44 -7.97 5.59 3.38
C VAL A 44 -6.52 5.77 2.93
N VAL A 45 -6.08 7.01 2.68
CA VAL A 45 -4.71 7.31 2.24
C VAL A 45 -3.68 6.77 3.24
N ASN A 46 -3.90 6.96 4.54
CA ASN A 46 -2.99 6.43 5.56
C ASN A 46 -2.94 4.90 5.59
N ASN A 47 -4.04 4.19 5.34
CA ASN A 47 -3.99 2.71 5.18
C ASN A 47 -3.20 2.29 3.95
N LEU A 48 -3.43 2.97 2.82
CA LEU A 48 -2.73 2.70 1.56
C LEU A 48 -1.22 2.87 1.72
N LEU A 49 -0.80 3.96 2.36
CA LEU A 49 0.62 4.22 2.64
C LEU A 49 1.20 3.23 3.65
N TYR A 50 0.44 2.88 4.70
CA TYR A 50 0.92 1.96 5.74
C TYR A 50 1.18 0.54 5.22
N TYR A 51 0.35 0.04 4.31
CA TYR A 51 0.48 -1.30 3.71
C TYR A 51 1.05 -1.26 2.27
N GLN A 52 1.75 -0.18 1.87
CA GLN A 52 2.24 0.02 0.50
C GLN A 52 3.01 -1.20 -0.06
N THR A 53 3.99 -1.71 0.70
CA THR A 53 4.80 -2.87 0.28
C THR A 53 3.96 -4.15 0.18
N ASN A 54 2.97 -4.33 1.05
CA ASN A 54 2.05 -5.48 1.01
C ASN A 54 1.15 -5.44 -0.24
N TYR A 55 0.63 -4.27 -0.61
CA TYR A 55 -0.14 -4.11 -1.85
C TYR A 55 0.69 -4.43 -3.10
N LEU A 56 1.93 -3.94 -3.16
CA LEU A 56 2.85 -4.25 -4.26
C LEU A 56 3.10 -5.77 -4.34
N PHE A 57 3.43 -6.40 -3.23
CA PHE A 57 3.68 -7.84 -3.15
C PHE A 57 2.47 -8.67 -3.62
N MET A 58 1.27 -8.32 -3.14
CA MET A 58 0.03 -8.99 -3.56
C MET A 58 -0.27 -8.81 -5.05
N SER A 59 -0.04 -7.62 -5.60
CA SER A 59 -0.23 -7.38 -7.03
C SER A 59 0.67 -8.29 -7.86
N VAL A 60 1.96 -8.42 -7.50
CA VAL A 60 2.90 -9.33 -8.18
C VAL A 60 2.41 -10.77 -8.12
N ILE A 61 1.97 -11.25 -6.95
CA ILE A 61 1.41 -12.60 -6.81
C ILE A 61 0.20 -12.81 -7.73
N ILE A 62 -0.74 -11.88 -7.74
CA ILE A 62 -1.94 -11.95 -8.59
C ILE A 62 -1.52 -11.96 -10.07
N PHE A 63 -0.58 -11.10 -10.48
CA PHE A 63 -0.05 -11.07 -11.84
C PHE A 63 0.60 -12.40 -12.23
N LEU A 64 1.36 -13.03 -11.34
CA LEU A 64 1.97 -14.33 -11.62
C LEU A 64 0.92 -15.44 -11.74
N ILE A 65 -0.09 -15.46 -10.87
CA ILE A 65 -1.16 -16.48 -10.91
C ILE A 65 -2.04 -16.33 -12.16
N VAL A 66 -2.48 -15.11 -12.46
CA VAL A 66 -3.33 -14.84 -13.63
C VAL A 66 -2.52 -14.95 -14.92
N GLY A 67 -1.31 -14.39 -14.94
CA GLY A 67 -0.41 -14.43 -16.09
C GLY A 67 0.04 -15.85 -16.45
N SER A 68 0.35 -16.70 -15.47
CA SER A 68 0.68 -18.11 -15.73
C SER A 68 -0.51 -18.91 -16.28
N LYS A 69 -1.74 -18.59 -15.86
CA LYS A 69 -2.97 -19.18 -16.40
C LYS A 69 -3.30 -18.67 -17.82
N ALA A 70 -2.89 -17.45 -18.16
CA ALA A 70 -3.17 -16.84 -19.46
C ALA A 70 -2.16 -17.20 -20.57
N PHE A 71 -1.06 -17.89 -20.23
CA PHE A 71 0.03 -18.25 -21.16
C PHE A 71 0.10 -19.76 -21.48
N CYS A 72 -0.91 -20.54 -21.07
CA CYS A 72 -1.13 -21.95 -21.42
C CYS A 72 -2.40 -22.05 -22.25
#